data_AF-A0A7Y4SGK5-F1
#
_entry.id   AF-A0A7Y4SGK5-F1
#
_cell.length_a   1.000
_cell.length_b   1.000
_cell.length_c   1.000
_cell.angle_alpha   90.00
_cell.angle_beta   90.00
_cell.angle_gamma   90.00
#
_symmetry.space_group_name_H-M   'P 1'
#
loop_
_entity.id
_entity.type
_entity.pdbx_description
1 polymer ?
#
loop_
_entity_poly.entity_id
_entity_poly.type
_entity_poly.pdbx_seq_one_letter_code
_entity_poly.pdbx_strand_id
1 'polypeptide(L)'
;MQRELRQAVHTVLVAIGGSSDLQPQMIMKGGILLAIRYESSRYTRDIDFSTAQRFADFDEQKFRSNFEGRLAAAVEELDYGVDCRLQSYSVKPRRSNADFQTIQMTLGHAEKGTKKHSHLLAKNCPDVVDVDYSFNEQTESIDQLRFSDGTVIYAYSFVDLVAEKMRALLQQEVRNRVRRQDAYDLFRILKGNPVTDEALKGLILDALKSKAASRGLTVQQESMANKEIIERSKKEYPQLADEILEDLPPFDEVYGFVRSFYESLPW
;
A
#
# COMPACT_ATOMS: atom_id res chain seq x y z
N MET A 1 3.88 12.10 -18.70
CA MET A 1 2.96 11.46 -17.72
C MET A 1 3.54 10.22 -17.03
N GLN A 2 3.69 9.04 -17.66
CA GLN A 2 4.23 7.86 -16.93
C GLN A 2 5.66 8.05 -16.39
N ARG A 3 6.53 8.76 -17.11
CA ARG A 3 7.88 9.10 -16.65
C ARG A 3 7.84 10.03 -15.42
N GLU A 4 7.13 11.15 -15.53
CA GLU A 4 6.98 12.13 -14.43
C GLU A 4 6.41 11.46 -13.17
N LEU A 5 5.42 10.58 -13.32
CA LEU A 5 4.85 9.82 -12.21
C LEU A 5 5.89 8.93 -11.53
N ARG A 6 6.66 8.15 -12.31
CA ARG A 6 7.73 7.30 -11.75
C ARG A 6 8.79 8.11 -11.03
N GLN A 7 9.17 9.26 -11.59
CA GLN A 7 10.11 10.19 -10.98
C GLN A 7 9.55 10.76 -9.67
N ALA A 8 8.27 11.16 -9.65
CA ALA A 8 7.62 11.67 -8.43
C ALA A 8 7.55 10.60 -7.33
N VAL A 9 7.15 9.36 -7.67
CA VAL A 9 7.17 8.22 -6.73
C VAL A 9 8.58 8.03 -6.18
N HIS A 10 9.59 7.96 -7.04
CA HIS A 10 10.98 7.78 -6.62
C HIS A 10 11.47 8.92 -5.71
N THR A 11 11.12 10.18 -6.01
CA THR A 11 11.40 11.33 -5.13
C THR A 11 10.80 11.15 -3.74
N VAL A 12 9.57 10.63 -3.62
CA VAL A 12 8.95 10.33 -2.31
C VAL A 12 9.75 9.27 -1.57
N LEU A 13 10.18 8.22 -2.26
CA LEU A 13 10.97 7.15 -1.65
C LEU A 13 12.33 7.64 -1.18
N VAL A 14 13.02 8.48 -1.97
CA VAL A 14 14.30 9.08 -1.58
C VAL A 14 14.13 10.01 -0.38
N ALA A 15 13.07 10.83 -0.35
CA ALA A 15 12.76 11.70 0.76
C ALA A 15 12.58 10.94 2.08
N ILE A 16 11.88 9.80 2.03
CA ILE A 16 11.67 8.94 3.21
C ILE A 16 12.97 8.23 3.58
N GLY A 17 13.64 7.60 2.61
CA GLY A 17 14.82 6.75 2.83
C GLY A 17 16.05 7.52 3.29
N GLY A 18 16.18 8.79 2.91
CA GLY A 18 17.22 9.71 3.36
C GLY A 18 16.97 10.35 4.74
N SER A 19 15.89 9.97 5.43
CA SER A 19 15.53 10.54 6.73
C SER A 19 15.55 9.49 7.85
N SER A 20 16.44 9.68 8.83
CA SER A 20 16.51 8.86 10.04
C SER A 20 15.24 8.91 10.90
N ASP A 21 14.42 9.95 10.71
CA ASP A 21 13.18 10.13 11.46
C ASP A 21 11.98 9.49 10.74
N LEU A 22 11.97 9.50 9.40
CA LEU A 22 10.85 8.99 8.59
C LEU A 22 11.01 7.50 8.25
N GLN A 23 12.19 7.11 7.75
CA GLN A 23 12.45 5.75 7.26
C GLN A 23 12.05 4.67 8.27
N PRO A 24 12.44 4.73 9.56
CA PRO A 24 12.13 3.66 10.51
C PRO A 24 10.64 3.55 10.85
N GLN A 25 9.87 4.60 10.61
CA GLN A 25 8.45 4.68 10.99
C GLN A 25 7.52 4.41 9.80
N MET A 26 7.94 4.73 8.57
CA MET A 26 7.12 4.62 7.37
C MET A 26 7.39 3.31 6.65
N ILE A 27 6.63 2.26 7.02
CA ILE A 27 6.75 0.93 6.43
C ILE A 27 5.85 0.82 5.19
N MET A 28 6.45 0.68 4.01
CA MET A 28 5.73 0.57 2.73
C MET A 28 4.88 -0.69 2.67
N LYS A 29 3.67 -0.55 2.14
CA LYS A 29 2.72 -1.64 1.88
C LYS A 29 1.96 -1.41 0.58
N GLY A 30 0.91 -2.21 0.35
CA GLY A 30 -0.08 -1.93 -0.68
C GLY A 30 0.37 -2.23 -2.12
N GLY A 31 -0.25 -1.55 -3.08
CA GLY A 31 -0.11 -1.86 -4.50
C GLY A 31 1.27 -1.55 -5.08
N ILE A 32 1.90 -0.46 -4.63
CA ILE A 32 3.23 -0.07 -5.12
C ILE A 32 4.30 -1.09 -4.72
N LEU A 33 4.22 -1.65 -3.51
CA LEU A 33 5.10 -2.74 -3.10
C LEU A 33 4.97 -3.96 -4.03
N LEU A 34 3.75 -4.27 -4.49
CA LEU A 34 3.52 -5.35 -5.45
C LEU A 34 4.17 -5.09 -6.80
N ALA A 35 4.04 -3.87 -7.30
CA ALA A 35 4.66 -3.47 -8.56
C ALA A 35 6.20 -3.54 -8.48
N ILE A 36 6.79 -3.07 -7.37
CA ILE A 36 8.25 -3.01 -7.19
C ILE A 36 8.86 -4.40 -6.98
N ARG A 37 8.26 -5.23 -6.12
CA ARG A 37 8.89 -6.48 -5.64
C ARG A 37 8.40 -7.74 -6.36
N TYR A 38 7.16 -7.74 -6.83
CA TYR A 38 6.51 -8.94 -7.38
C TYR A 38 6.07 -8.75 -8.83
N GLU A 39 6.59 -7.70 -9.50
CA GLU A 39 6.36 -7.41 -10.91
C GLU A 39 4.86 -7.39 -11.28
N SER A 40 4.03 -6.90 -10.35
CA SER A 40 2.60 -6.76 -10.63
C SER A 40 2.39 -5.81 -11.79
N SER A 41 1.64 -6.26 -12.80
CA SER A 41 1.27 -5.47 -13.97
C SER A 41 0.14 -4.49 -13.69
N ARG A 42 -0.43 -4.51 -12.47
CA ARG A 42 -1.50 -3.62 -12.05
C ARG A 42 -0.97 -2.20 -11.83
N TYR A 43 -1.55 -1.27 -12.55
CA TYR A 43 -1.30 0.15 -12.40
C TYR A 43 -1.84 0.65 -11.05
N THR A 44 -1.01 1.37 -10.31
CA THR A 44 -1.36 2.03 -9.06
C THR A 44 -0.64 3.36 -8.96
N ARG A 45 -1.33 4.37 -8.45
CA ARG A 45 -0.77 5.72 -8.21
C ARG A 45 -0.55 6.02 -6.74
N ASP A 46 -1.15 5.22 -5.88
CA ASP A 46 -1.16 5.45 -4.43
C ASP A 46 0.03 4.74 -3.79
N ILE A 47 0.77 5.46 -2.95
CA ILE A 47 1.84 4.89 -2.14
C ILE A 47 1.31 4.72 -0.71
N ASP A 48 1.22 3.48 -0.26
CA ASP A 48 0.75 3.17 1.09
C ASP A 48 1.93 2.96 2.04
N PHE A 49 1.89 3.64 3.19
CA PHE A 49 2.77 3.43 4.32
C PHE A 49 1.97 3.07 5.56
N SER A 50 2.65 2.47 6.53
CA SER A 50 2.07 2.13 7.82
C SER A 50 3.07 2.27 8.96
N THR A 51 2.53 2.47 10.16
CA THR A 51 3.29 2.49 11.41
C THR A 51 2.50 1.84 12.54
N ALA A 52 3.25 1.21 13.46
CA ALA A 52 2.70 0.74 14.73
C ALA A 52 2.47 1.89 15.73
N GLN A 53 3.01 3.09 15.47
CA GLN A 53 2.82 4.25 16.34
C GLN A 53 1.33 4.59 16.45
N ARG A 54 0.93 4.98 17.66
CA ARG A 54 -0.41 5.52 17.90
C ARG A 54 -0.50 6.95 17.40
N PHE A 55 -1.57 7.26 16.67
CA PHE A 55 -1.78 8.63 16.20
C PHE A 55 -1.88 9.66 17.35
N ALA A 56 -2.41 9.25 18.51
CA ALA A 56 -2.52 10.14 19.68
C ALA A 56 -1.16 10.62 20.22
N ASP A 57 -0.09 9.83 19.98
CA ASP A 57 1.27 10.11 20.42
C ASP A 57 2.13 10.67 19.26
N PHE A 58 1.49 11.04 18.14
CA PHE A 58 2.16 11.49 16.93
C PHE A 58 2.15 13.01 16.82
N ASP A 59 3.33 13.60 16.63
CA ASP A 59 3.48 15.03 16.36
C ASP A 59 3.25 15.31 14.87
N GLU A 60 1.99 15.55 14.51
CA GLU A 60 1.53 15.81 13.14
C GLU A 60 2.27 16.99 12.50
N GLN A 61 2.47 18.09 13.24
CA GLN A 61 3.08 19.30 12.72
C GLN A 61 4.57 19.10 12.45
N LYS A 62 5.28 18.46 13.39
CA LYS A 62 6.70 18.13 13.20
C LYS A 62 6.89 17.15 12.05
N PHE A 63 6.06 16.11 11.96
CA PHE A 63 6.11 15.18 10.84
C PHE A 63 5.92 15.90 9.50
N ARG A 64 4.87 16.73 9.39
CA ARG A 64 4.57 17.43 8.14
C ARG A 64 5.73 18.32 7.70
N SER A 65 6.28 19.12 8.63
CA SER A 65 7.42 19.99 8.35
C SER A 65 8.65 19.19 7.89
N ASN A 66 8.95 18.08 8.57
CA ASN A 66 10.07 17.20 8.21
C ASN A 66 9.84 16.55 6.84
N PHE A 67 8.65 16.03 6.57
CA PHE A 67 8.30 15.43 5.29
C PHE A 67 8.39 16.43 4.13
N GLU A 68 7.81 17.63 4.26
CA GLU A 68 7.92 18.69 3.25
C GLU A 68 9.39 19.08 2.99
N GLY A 69 10.21 19.21 4.04
CA GLY A 69 11.63 19.53 3.94
C GLY A 69 12.45 18.43 3.24
N ARG A 70 12.19 17.16 3.58
CA ARG A 70 12.85 16.01 2.94
C ARG A 70 12.43 15.82 1.50
N LEU A 71 11.16 16.09 1.18
CA LEU A 71 10.66 16.07 -0.20
C LEU A 71 11.38 17.12 -1.05
N ALA A 72 11.52 18.35 -0.54
CA ALA A 72 12.25 19.40 -1.23
C ALA A 72 13.74 19.05 -1.43
N ALA A 73 14.40 18.45 -0.43
CA ALA A 73 15.78 18.00 -0.55
C ALA A 73 15.93 16.90 -1.62
N ALA A 74 15.03 15.92 -1.66
CA ALA A 74 15.05 14.85 -2.65
C ALA A 74 14.82 15.34 -4.09
N VAL A 75 13.99 16.38 -4.29
CA VAL A 75 13.80 17.02 -5.61
C VAL A 75 15.13 17.59 -6.14
N GLU A 76 15.92 18.23 -5.27
CA GLU A 76 17.20 18.82 -5.64
C GLU A 76 18.30 17.75 -5.79
N GLU A 77 18.28 16.70 -4.96
CA GLU A 77 19.26 15.60 -5.04
C GLU A 77 19.15 14.79 -6.33
N LEU A 78 17.93 14.49 -6.76
CA LEU A 78 17.69 13.64 -7.94
C LEU A 78 17.83 14.40 -9.28
N ASP A 79 17.71 15.73 -9.25
CA ASP A 79 17.83 16.64 -10.39
C ASP A 79 17.12 16.16 -11.68
N TYR A 80 15.91 15.61 -11.54
CA TYR A 80 15.15 15.08 -12.66
C TYR A 80 14.56 16.15 -13.59
N GLY A 81 14.70 17.43 -13.25
CA GLY A 81 13.93 18.52 -13.85
C GLY A 81 12.44 18.46 -13.52
N VAL A 82 12.01 17.57 -12.62
CA VAL A 82 10.63 17.45 -12.11
C VAL A 82 10.58 17.96 -10.68
N ASP A 83 9.68 18.90 -10.40
CA ASP A 83 9.36 19.34 -9.05
C ASP A 83 8.20 18.49 -8.50
N CYS A 84 8.22 18.23 -7.19
CA CYS A 84 7.23 17.44 -6.47
C CYS A 84 6.95 18.10 -5.11
N ARG A 85 5.68 18.44 -4.83
CA ARG A 85 5.30 19.22 -3.64
C ARG A 85 4.01 18.74 -2.99
N LEU A 86 3.95 18.86 -1.67
CA LEU A 86 2.72 18.65 -0.91
C LEU A 86 1.66 19.71 -1.24
N GLN A 87 0.54 19.27 -1.82
CA GLN A 87 -0.61 20.11 -2.14
C GLN A 87 -1.70 20.03 -1.08
N SER A 88 -2.00 18.80 -0.63
CA SER A 88 -3.06 18.52 0.34
C SER A 88 -2.55 17.62 1.46
N TYR A 89 -3.07 17.82 2.66
CA TYR A 89 -2.76 17.04 3.85
C TYR A 89 -4.02 16.95 4.71
N SER A 90 -4.45 15.73 5.04
CA SER A 90 -5.63 15.54 5.88
C SER A 90 -5.58 14.25 6.69
N VAL A 91 -6.10 14.29 7.91
CA VAL A 91 -6.23 13.11 8.78
C VAL A 91 -7.63 12.54 8.68
N LYS A 92 -7.74 11.22 8.44
CA LYS A 92 -9.03 10.50 8.44
C LYS A 92 -8.97 9.22 9.27
N PRO A 93 -9.99 8.96 10.11
CA PRO A 93 -11.04 9.90 10.52
C PRO A 93 -10.47 11.05 11.38
N ARG A 94 -11.10 12.23 11.32
CA ARG A 94 -10.60 13.47 11.97
C ARG A 94 -10.64 13.46 13.51
N ARG A 95 -11.34 12.51 14.12
CA ARG A 95 -11.52 12.44 15.58
C ARG A 95 -10.23 11.92 16.24
N SER A 96 -9.75 12.60 17.27
CA SER A 96 -8.50 12.25 17.97
C SER A 96 -8.55 10.87 18.64
N ASN A 97 -9.73 10.47 19.15
CA ASN A 97 -9.96 9.16 19.77
C ASN A 97 -10.41 8.08 18.76
N ALA A 98 -10.21 8.27 17.46
CA ALA A 98 -10.40 7.19 16.51
C ALA A 98 -9.29 6.15 16.65
N ASP A 99 -9.60 4.94 16.19
CA ASP A 99 -8.59 3.96 15.83
C ASP A 99 -8.31 4.04 14.33
N PHE A 100 -7.05 3.71 13.98
CA PHE A 100 -6.59 3.55 12.61
C PHE A 100 -6.73 4.81 11.76
N GLN A 101 -6.34 5.96 12.33
CA GLN A 101 -6.17 7.18 11.57
C GLN A 101 -5.19 6.96 10.42
N THR A 102 -5.44 7.66 9.32
CA THR A 102 -4.56 7.71 8.16
C THR A 102 -4.34 9.17 7.82
N ILE A 103 -3.07 9.56 7.70
CA ILE A 103 -2.68 10.80 7.07
C ILE A 103 -2.75 10.58 5.57
N GLN A 104 -3.63 11.30 4.89
CA GLN A 104 -3.74 11.32 3.44
C GLN A 104 -3.05 12.57 2.91
N MET A 105 -2.06 12.38 2.04
CA MET A 105 -1.27 13.44 1.42
C MET A 105 -1.42 13.37 -0.08
N THR A 106 -1.69 14.50 -0.72
CA THR A 106 -1.67 14.62 -2.18
C THR A 106 -0.43 15.41 -2.58
N LEU A 107 0.44 14.79 -3.36
CA LEU A 107 1.68 15.39 -3.85
C LEU A 107 1.52 15.71 -5.33
N GLY A 108 1.57 16.99 -5.68
CA GLY A 108 1.56 17.40 -7.08
C GLY A 108 2.96 17.24 -7.66
N HIS A 109 3.04 16.95 -8.96
CA HIS A 109 4.32 16.92 -9.66
C HIS A 109 4.25 17.56 -11.04
N ALA A 110 5.34 18.21 -11.47
CA ALA A 110 5.41 18.86 -12.78
C ALA A 110 6.86 19.09 -13.22
N GLU A 111 7.12 19.04 -14.52
CA GLU A 111 8.40 19.49 -15.09
C GLU A 111 8.62 20.99 -14.82
N LYS A 112 9.79 21.35 -14.29
CA LYS A 112 10.20 22.71 -13.95
C LYS A 112 10.10 23.61 -15.19
N GLY A 113 9.52 24.80 -15.02
CA GLY A 113 9.37 25.81 -16.09
C GLY A 113 8.13 25.66 -16.99
N THR A 114 7.35 24.59 -16.84
CA THR A 114 6.09 24.41 -17.60
C THR A 114 4.91 25.19 -16.99
N LYS A 115 3.80 25.36 -17.73
CA LYS A 115 2.55 25.90 -17.17
C LYS A 115 2.05 25.06 -15.99
N LYS A 116 2.23 23.74 -16.05
CA LYS A 116 1.87 22.80 -14.97
C LYS A 116 2.68 23.08 -13.70
N HIS A 117 3.93 23.50 -13.84
CA HIS A 117 4.75 23.92 -12.70
C HIS A 117 4.17 25.14 -11.98
N SER A 118 3.61 26.12 -12.71
CA SER A 118 2.90 27.25 -12.08
C SER A 118 1.70 26.78 -11.26
N HIS A 119 0.96 25.78 -11.74
CA HIS A 119 -0.13 25.15 -10.98
C HIS A 119 0.39 24.39 -9.74
N LEU A 120 1.51 23.68 -9.86
CA LEU A 120 2.16 23.04 -8.72
C LEU A 120 2.55 24.05 -7.62
N LEU A 121 3.15 25.18 -8.00
CA LEU A 121 3.50 26.24 -7.06
C LEU A 121 2.26 26.85 -6.38
N ALA A 122 1.11 26.84 -7.06
CA ALA A 122 -0.18 27.25 -6.51
C ALA A 122 -0.93 26.11 -5.76
N LYS A 123 -0.31 24.94 -5.58
CA LYS A 123 -0.88 23.73 -4.95
C LYS A 123 -2.16 23.22 -5.62
N ASN A 124 -2.28 23.38 -6.94
CA ASN A 124 -3.42 22.91 -7.74
C ASN A 124 -3.00 22.18 -9.03
N CYS A 125 -1.83 21.54 -9.02
CA CYS A 125 -1.39 20.66 -10.10
C CYS A 125 -2.39 19.51 -10.29
N PRO A 126 -2.81 19.24 -11.55
CA PRO A 126 -3.70 18.13 -11.85
C PRO A 126 -3.02 16.76 -11.78
N ASP A 127 -1.70 16.70 -11.97
CA ASP A 127 -0.93 15.47 -11.91
C ASP A 127 -0.40 15.27 -10.49
N VAL A 128 -0.83 14.18 -9.86
CA VAL A 128 -0.59 13.90 -8.45
C VAL A 128 -0.19 12.45 -8.18
N VAL A 129 0.53 12.28 -7.08
CA VAL A 129 0.76 11.03 -6.37
C VAL A 129 0.10 11.15 -5.00
N ASP A 130 -0.76 10.20 -4.66
CA ASP A 130 -1.35 10.15 -3.32
C ASP A 130 -0.51 9.25 -2.41
N VAL A 131 -0.36 9.67 -1.16
CA VAL A 131 0.37 8.96 -0.12
C VAL A 131 -0.53 8.80 1.09
N ASP A 132 -0.84 7.56 1.44
CA ASP A 132 -1.63 7.21 2.61
C ASP A 132 -0.70 6.62 3.68
N TYR A 133 -0.62 7.27 4.85
CA TYR A 133 0.17 6.81 6.00
C TYR A 133 -0.75 6.38 7.14
N SER A 134 -0.95 5.06 7.27
CA SER A 134 -1.87 4.46 8.25
C SER A 134 -1.21 4.21 9.61
N PHE A 135 -1.90 4.57 10.68
CA PHE A 135 -1.46 4.40 12.07
C PHE A 135 -2.11 3.19 12.73
N ASN A 136 -1.55 2.82 13.89
CA ASN A 136 -1.99 1.70 14.71
C ASN A 136 -1.95 0.36 13.93
N GLU A 137 -1.07 0.22 12.93
CA GLU A 137 -0.96 -1.00 12.12
C GLU A 137 0.07 -1.95 12.74
N GLN A 138 -0.37 -3.17 13.06
CA GLN A 138 0.54 -4.22 13.50
C GLN A 138 1.31 -4.79 12.31
N THR A 139 2.63 -4.82 12.43
CA THR A 139 3.53 -5.44 11.45
C THR A 139 4.39 -6.44 12.19
N GLU A 140 4.28 -7.73 11.83
CA GLU A 140 5.00 -8.81 12.51
C GLU A 140 6.44 -8.92 12.00
N SER A 141 6.61 -8.66 10.70
CA SER A 141 7.89 -8.76 10.00
C SER A 141 8.03 -7.70 8.91
N ILE A 142 9.17 -7.03 8.91
CA ILE A 142 9.55 -6.05 7.91
C ILE A 142 10.70 -6.56 7.06
N ASP A 143 10.79 -6.05 5.86
CA ASP A 143 11.89 -6.29 4.94
C ASP A 143 12.41 -4.95 4.40
N GLN A 144 13.55 -4.97 3.72
CA GLN A 144 14.17 -3.78 3.13
C GLN A 144 14.10 -3.83 1.60
N LEU A 145 13.58 -2.77 1.01
CA LEU A 145 13.76 -2.45 -0.41
C LEU A 145 15.03 -1.62 -0.56
N ARG A 146 15.94 -2.08 -1.42
CA ARG A 146 17.16 -1.34 -1.78
C ARG A 146 17.06 -0.90 -3.24
N PHE A 147 17.18 0.39 -3.47
CA PHE A 147 17.16 0.98 -4.81
C PHE A 147 18.59 1.17 -5.33
N SER A 148 18.74 1.33 -6.66
CA SER A 148 20.04 1.43 -7.33
C SER A 148 20.84 2.67 -6.94
N ASP A 149 20.17 3.71 -6.47
CA ASP A 149 20.77 4.95 -5.95
C ASP A 149 21.24 4.82 -4.49
N GLY A 150 21.11 3.64 -3.88
CA GLY A 150 21.46 3.39 -2.48
C GLY A 150 20.34 3.67 -1.49
N THR A 151 19.19 4.20 -1.93
CA THR A 151 18.03 4.42 -1.07
C THR A 151 17.55 3.11 -0.48
N VAL A 152 17.25 3.12 0.83
CA VAL A 152 16.68 1.97 1.55
C VAL A 152 15.34 2.37 2.12
N ILE A 153 14.33 1.53 1.95
CA ILE A 153 12.99 1.71 2.53
C ILE A 153 12.54 0.42 3.21
N TYR A 154 11.94 0.53 4.39
CA TYR A 154 11.28 -0.61 5.01
C TYR A 154 9.94 -0.89 4.35
N ALA A 155 9.64 -2.15 4.14
CA ALA A 155 8.41 -2.61 3.53
C ALA A 155 7.87 -3.84 4.24
N TYR A 156 6.60 -4.18 4.00
CA TYR A 156 6.06 -5.46 4.45
C TYR A 156 6.84 -6.62 3.86
N SER A 157 7.14 -7.60 4.71
CA SER A 157 7.63 -8.89 4.24
C SER A 157 6.56 -9.58 3.36
N PHE A 158 6.95 -10.67 2.70
CA PHE A 158 6.00 -11.54 2.01
C PHE A 158 4.85 -12.01 2.93
N VAL A 159 5.18 -12.42 4.16
CA VAL A 159 4.22 -12.90 5.17
C VAL A 159 3.21 -11.82 5.51
N ASP A 160 3.68 -10.63 5.90
CA ASP A 160 2.80 -9.51 6.28
C ASP A 160 1.94 -9.03 5.11
N LEU A 161 2.48 -9.04 3.89
CA LEU A 161 1.76 -8.62 2.69
C LEU A 161 0.62 -9.56 2.33
N VAL A 162 0.88 -10.88 2.32
CA VAL A 162 -0.15 -11.90 2.06
C VAL A 162 -1.22 -11.87 3.15
N ALA A 163 -0.81 -11.85 4.41
CA ALA A 163 -1.71 -11.78 5.56
C ALA A 163 -2.60 -10.52 5.52
N GLU A 164 -2.04 -9.35 5.21
CA GLU A 164 -2.78 -8.09 5.12
C GLU A 164 -3.80 -8.12 3.98
N LYS A 165 -3.43 -8.67 2.81
CA LYS A 165 -4.34 -8.84 1.67
C LYS A 165 -5.51 -9.76 2.00
N MET A 166 -5.24 -10.91 2.64
CA MET A 166 -6.29 -11.84 3.08
C MET A 166 -7.22 -11.19 4.10
N ARG A 167 -6.65 -10.52 5.12
CA ARG A 167 -7.43 -9.80 6.13
C ARG A 167 -8.30 -8.72 5.49
N ALA A 168 -7.75 -7.93 4.57
CA ALA A 168 -8.47 -6.89 3.85
C ALA A 168 -9.65 -7.42 3.01
N LEU A 169 -9.44 -8.54 2.31
CA LEU A 169 -10.46 -9.26 1.57
C LEU A 169 -11.56 -9.76 2.52
N LEU A 170 -11.20 -10.38 3.66
CA LEU A 170 -12.19 -10.90 4.61
C LEU A 170 -12.97 -9.79 5.34
N GLN A 171 -12.32 -8.65 5.62
CA GLN A 171 -12.95 -7.53 6.31
C GLN A 171 -13.95 -6.74 5.45
N GLN A 172 -14.01 -6.99 4.13
CA GLN A 172 -14.79 -6.17 3.21
C GLN A 172 -16.30 -6.16 3.52
N GLU A 173 -16.84 -7.27 4.02
CA GLU A 173 -18.23 -7.40 4.45
C GLU A 173 -18.55 -6.45 5.61
N VAL A 174 -17.81 -6.56 6.71
CA VAL A 174 -18.03 -5.76 7.94
C VAL A 174 -17.85 -4.26 7.69
N ARG A 175 -16.98 -3.88 6.74
CA ARG A 175 -16.76 -2.48 6.36
C ARG A 175 -17.68 -1.97 5.25
N ASN A 176 -18.57 -2.81 4.73
CA ASN A 176 -19.39 -2.54 3.55
C ASN A 176 -18.57 -1.98 2.37
N ARG A 177 -17.47 -2.65 2.04
CA ARG A 177 -16.59 -2.30 0.92
C ARG A 177 -16.64 -3.36 -0.18
N VAL A 178 -16.25 -2.96 -1.38
CA VAL A 178 -15.97 -3.84 -2.51
C VAL A 178 -14.46 -3.85 -2.67
N ARG A 179 -13.85 -5.04 -2.75
CA ARG A 179 -12.41 -5.21 -2.91
C ARG A 179 -12.10 -6.17 -4.05
N ARG A 180 -12.28 -5.67 -5.27
CA ARG A 180 -12.11 -6.43 -6.53
C ARG A 180 -10.69 -6.91 -6.78
N GLN A 181 -9.69 -6.15 -6.33
CA GLN A 181 -8.28 -6.35 -6.67
C GLN A 181 -7.54 -7.31 -5.72
N ASP A 182 -8.00 -7.48 -4.48
CA ASP A 182 -7.22 -8.21 -3.46
C ASP A 182 -7.09 -9.71 -3.78
N ALA A 183 -8.12 -10.33 -4.39
CA ALA A 183 -8.04 -11.73 -4.85
C ALA A 183 -7.03 -11.89 -6.00
N TYR A 184 -7.03 -10.96 -6.96
CA TYR A 184 -6.06 -10.97 -8.06
C TYR A 184 -4.63 -10.75 -7.56
N ASP A 185 -4.42 -9.76 -6.70
CA ASP A 185 -3.11 -9.47 -6.11
C ASP A 185 -2.57 -10.71 -5.38
N LEU A 186 -3.40 -11.38 -4.55
CA LEU A 186 -3.03 -12.63 -3.88
C LEU A 186 -2.68 -13.74 -4.86
N PHE A 187 -3.52 -13.96 -5.87
CA PHE A 187 -3.28 -14.97 -6.91
C PHE A 187 -1.94 -14.75 -7.60
N ARG A 188 -1.64 -13.51 -8.02
CA ARG A 188 -0.37 -13.17 -8.68
C ARG A 188 0.83 -13.43 -7.78
N ILE A 189 0.79 -12.97 -6.54
CA ILE A 189 1.88 -13.15 -5.56
C ILE A 189 2.14 -14.64 -5.31
N LEU A 190 1.09 -15.40 -5.00
CA LEU A 190 1.18 -16.81 -4.61
C LEU A 190 1.49 -17.73 -5.80
N LYS A 191 1.03 -17.40 -7.01
CA LYS A 191 1.38 -18.14 -8.23
C LYS A 191 2.83 -17.91 -8.63
N GLY A 192 3.34 -16.67 -8.48
CA GLY A 192 4.73 -16.34 -8.72
C GLY A 192 5.69 -16.84 -7.63
N ASN A 193 5.19 -17.03 -6.40
CA ASN A 193 5.97 -17.46 -5.25
C ASN A 193 5.22 -18.60 -4.53
N PRO A 194 5.20 -19.82 -5.08
CA PRO A 194 4.48 -20.94 -4.48
C PRO A 194 4.96 -21.23 -3.06
N VAL A 195 4.01 -21.23 -2.11
CA VAL A 195 4.27 -21.54 -0.70
C VAL A 195 3.98 -23.01 -0.44
N THR A 196 5.03 -23.83 -0.41
CA THR A 196 4.94 -25.27 -0.15
C THR A 196 5.38 -25.67 1.26
N ASP A 197 6.10 -24.79 1.94
CA ASP A 197 6.59 -25.03 3.30
C ASP A 197 5.50 -24.77 4.34
N GLU A 198 5.23 -25.75 5.19
CA GLU A 198 4.22 -25.67 6.25
C GLU A 198 4.62 -24.67 7.35
N ALA A 199 5.92 -24.47 7.60
CA ALA A 199 6.35 -23.46 8.56
C ALA A 199 6.02 -22.05 8.06
N LEU A 200 6.29 -21.76 6.77
CA LEU A 200 5.89 -20.49 6.15
C LEU A 200 4.37 -20.29 6.12
N LYS A 201 3.58 -21.33 5.85
CA LYS A 201 2.11 -21.25 5.98
C LYS A 201 1.68 -20.92 7.40
N GLY A 202 2.31 -21.53 8.41
CA GLY A 202 2.09 -21.20 9.82
C GLY A 202 2.33 -19.72 10.12
N LEU A 203 3.46 -19.17 9.65
CA LEU A 203 3.77 -17.74 9.81
C LEU A 203 2.72 -16.83 9.15
N ILE A 204 2.25 -17.18 7.95
CA ILE A 204 1.18 -16.43 7.25
C ILE A 204 -0.12 -16.48 8.06
N LEU A 205 -0.49 -17.64 8.57
CA LEU A 205 -1.71 -17.82 9.35
C LEU A 205 -1.65 -17.04 10.67
N ASP A 206 -0.53 -17.09 11.38
CA ASP A 206 -0.35 -16.36 12.64
C ASP A 206 -0.41 -14.85 12.42
N ALA A 207 0.28 -14.34 11.38
CA ALA A 207 0.22 -12.94 10.99
C ALA A 207 -1.21 -12.53 10.60
N LEU A 208 -1.94 -13.38 9.87
CA LEU A 208 -3.34 -13.13 9.51
C LEU A 208 -4.22 -13.07 10.76
N LYS A 209 -4.12 -14.05 11.68
CA LYS A 209 -4.90 -14.09 12.93
C LYS A 209 -4.64 -12.84 13.77
N SER A 210 -3.37 -12.44 13.94
CA SER A 210 -2.96 -11.23 14.66
C SER A 210 -3.56 -9.96 14.04
N LYS A 211 -3.36 -9.75 12.73
CA LYS A 211 -3.89 -8.56 12.02
C LYS A 211 -5.42 -8.54 11.97
N ALA A 212 -6.08 -9.70 11.87
CA ALA A 212 -7.54 -9.78 11.91
C ALA A 212 -8.06 -9.39 13.31
N ALA A 213 -7.47 -9.93 14.37
CA ALA A 213 -7.84 -9.65 15.75
C ALA A 213 -7.69 -8.15 16.09
N SER A 214 -6.60 -7.50 15.66
CA SER A 214 -6.44 -6.05 15.87
C SER A 214 -7.54 -5.21 15.21
N ARG A 215 -8.21 -5.75 14.19
CA ARG A 215 -9.33 -5.13 13.48
C ARG A 215 -10.70 -5.61 13.95
N GLY A 216 -10.77 -6.37 15.04
CA GLY A 216 -12.00 -6.97 15.55
C GLY A 216 -12.63 -8.00 14.61
N LEU A 217 -11.81 -8.61 13.74
CA LEU A 217 -12.23 -9.62 12.78
C LEU A 217 -11.78 -10.99 13.29
N THR A 218 -12.72 -11.93 13.38
CA THR A 218 -12.40 -13.34 13.60
C THR A 218 -12.33 -14.05 12.25
N VAL A 219 -11.25 -14.80 12.03
CA VAL A 219 -11.02 -15.59 10.83
C VAL A 219 -10.96 -17.07 11.19
N GLN A 220 -11.49 -17.91 10.31
CA GLN A 220 -11.62 -19.36 10.42
C GLN A 220 -11.37 -19.99 9.05
N GLN A 221 -11.07 -21.29 9.00
CA GLN A 221 -10.74 -22.02 7.77
C GLN A 221 -11.72 -21.78 6.62
N GLU A 222 -13.02 -21.71 6.90
CA GLU A 222 -14.08 -21.55 5.89
C GLU A 222 -14.45 -20.08 5.62
N SER A 223 -13.72 -19.10 6.17
CA SER A 223 -14.13 -17.68 6.07
C SER A 223 -14.22 -17.20 4.62
N MET A 224 -13.30 -17.63 3.75
CA MET A 224 -13.36 -17.29 2.31
C MET A 224 -14.49 -18.01 1.56
N ALA A 225 -15.18 -18.97 2.18
CA ALA A 225 -16.37 -19.63 1.61
C ALA A 225 -17.65 -18.80 1.78
N ASN A 226 -17.62 -17.72 2.58
CA ASN A 226 -18.76 -16.85 2.79
C ASN A 226 -19.20 -16.21 1.46
N LYS A 227 -20.47 -16.42 1.08
CA LYS A 227 -21.06 -15.91 -0.15
C LYS A 227 -20.94 -14.40 -0.29
N GLU A 228 -21.11 -13.64 0.79
CA GLU A 228 -21.03 -12.18 0.74
C GLU A 228 -19.60 -11.70 0.41
N ILE A 229 -18.58 -12.40 0.90
CA ILE A 229 -17.18 -12.12 0.59
C ILE A 229 -16.91 -12.43 -0.89
N ILE A 230 -17.40 -13.56 -1.40
CA ILE A 230 -17.27 -13.94 -2.82
C ILE A 230 -17.93 -12.89 -3.72
N GLU A 231 -19.19 -12.54 -3.46
CA GLU A 231 -19.95 -11.59 -4.28
C GLU A 231 -19.30 -10.20 -4.27
N ARG A 232 -18.79 -9.73 -3.12
CA ARG A 232 -18.07 -8.46 -3.05
C ARG A 232 -16.71 -8.48 -3.75
N SER A 233 -15.99 -9.60 -3.72
CA SER A 233 -14.75 -9.75 -4.48
C SER A 233 -15.00 -9.87 -5.99
N LYS A 234 -16.13 -10.46 -6.40
CA LYS A 234 -16.53 -10.58 -7.80
C LYS A 234 -17.06 -9.27 -8.36
N LYS A 235 -17.71 -8.47 -7.52
CA LYS A 235 -18.26 -7.17 -7.90
C LYS A 235 -17.15 -6.27 -8.42
N GLU A 236 -17.38 -5.72 -9.61
CA GLU A 236 -16.44 -4.84 -10.34
C GLU A 236 -15.13 -5.52 -10.77
N TYR A 237 -14.94 -6.83 -10.53
CA TYR A 237 -13.75 -7.55 -10.97
C TYR A 237 -13.41 -7.36 -12.47
N PRO A 238 -14.39 -7.39 -13.41
CA PRO A 238 -14.09 -7.14 -14.82
C PRO A 238 -13.45 -5.78 -15.12
N GLN A 239 -13.67 -4.76 -14.27
CA GLN A 239 -13.08 -3.43 -14.44
C GLN A 239 -11.57 -3.44 -14.15
N LEU A 240 -11.06 -4.47 -13.48
CA LEU A 240 -9.63 -4.61 -13.22
C LEU A 240 -8.82 -4.76 -14.52
N ALA A 241 -9.45 -5.20 -15.61
CA ALA A 241 -8.81 -5.30 -16.92
C ALA A 241 -8.28 -3.95 -17.43
N ASP A 242 -8.93 -2.83 -17.08
CA ASP A 242 -8.48 -1.49 -17.47
C ASP A 242 -7.24 -1.03 -16.67
N GLU A 243 -6.90 -1.74 -15.59
CA GLU A 243 -5.82 -1.41 -14.67
C GLU A 243 -4.61 -2.35 -14.81
N ILE A 244 -4.67 -3.41 -15.61
CA ILE A 244 -3.58 -4.38 -15.79
C ILE A 244 -3.12 -4.44 -17.24
N LEU A 245 -1.86 -4.82 -17.48
CA LEU A 245 -1.31 -4.93 -18.84
C LEU A 245 -1.58 -6.28 -19.51
N GLU A 246 -1.99 -7.28 -18.74
CA GLU A 246 -2.22 -8.65 -19.21
C GLU A 246 -3.70 -8.99 -19.25
N ASP A 247 -4.05 -10.12 -19.89
CA ASP A 247 -5.41 -10.61 -19.89
C ASP A 247 -5.86 -10.96 -18.47
N LEU A 248 -7.01 -10.40 -18.07
CA LEU A 248 -7.59 -10.66 -16.76
C LEU A 248 -8.08 -12.13 -16.69
N PRO A 249 -7.50 -12.98 -15.82
CA PRO A 249 -7.96 -14.35 -15.65
C PRO A 249 -9.41 -14.41 -15.14
N PRO A 250 -10.16 -15.50 -15.42
CA PRO A 250 -11.51 -15.67 -14.90
C PRO A 250 -11.57 -15.57 -13.37
N PHE A 251 -12.58 -14.87 -12.85
CA PHE A 251 -12.74 -14.67 -11.41
C PHE A 251 -12.76 -15.99 -10.63
N ASP A 252 -13.50 -17.00 -11.13
CA ASP A 252 -13.66 -18.27 -10.43
C ASP A 252 -12.32 -19.04 -10.34
N GLU A 253 -11.41 -18.87 -11.31
CA GLU A 253 -10.04 -19.41 -11.26
C GLU A 253 -9.22 -18.70 -10.18
N VAL A 254 -9.20 -17.36 -10.21
CA VAL A 254 -8.43 -16.53 -9.28
C VAL A 254 -8.89 -16.73 -7.84
N TYR A 255 -10.18 -16.57 -7.60
CA TYR A 255 -10.74 -16.70 -6.26
C TYR A 255 -10.65 -18.14 -5.77
N GLY A 256 -10.90 -19.12 -6.65
CA GLY A 256 -10.74 -20.53 -6.33
C GLY A 256 -9.34 -20.87 -5.85
N PHE A 257 -8.30 -20.42 -6.58
CA PHE A 257 -6.90 -20.62 -6.20
C PHE A 257 -6.58 -20.01 -4.82
N VAL A 258 -6.96 -18.74 -4.61
CA VAL A 258 -6.68 -18.02 -3.35
C VAL A 258 -7.40 -18.68 -2.19
N ARG A 259 -8.66 -19.07 -2.37
CA ARG A 259 -9.44 -19.78 -1.37
C ARG A 259 -8.84 -21.14 -1.03
N SER A 260 -8.45 -21.94 -2.03
CA SER A 260 -7.80 -23.23 -1.78
C SER A 260 -6.49 -23.07 -1.02
N PHE A 261 -5.68 -22.05 -1.33
CA PHE A 261 -4.48 -21.75 -0.55
C PHE A 261 -4.82 -21.39 0.90
N TYR A 262 -5.79 -20.49 1.11
CA TYR A 262 -6.26 -20.08 2.44
C TYR A 262 -6.76 -21.26 3.29
N GLU A 263 -7.61 -22.12 2.72
CA GLU A 263 -8.14 -23.30 3.39
C GLU A 263 -7.06 -24.36 3.69
N SER A 264 -5.94 -24.32 2.96
CA SER A 264 -4.78 -25.21 3.16
C SER A 264 -3.79 -24.75 4.23
N LEU A 265 -4.00 -23.58 4.85
CA LEU A 265 -3.20 -23.11 5.99
C LEU A 265 -3.43 -24.03 7.21
N PRO A 266 -2.47 -24.12 8.15
CA PRO A 266 -2.55 -25.02 9.31
C PRO A 266 -3.45 -24.45 10.43
N TRP A 267 -4.77 -24.41 10.18
CA TRP A 267 -5.80 -23.75 11.00
C TRP A 267 -5.85 -24.15 12.48
#